data_AF-A0A453I822-F1
#
_entry.id   AF-A0A453I822-F1
#
_cell.length_a   1.000
_cell.length_b   1.000
_cell.length_c   1.000
_cell.angle_alpha   90.00
_cell.angle_beta   90.00
_cell.angle_gamma   90.00
#
_symmetry.space_group_name_H-M   'P 1'
#
loop_
_entity.id
_entity.type
_entity.pdbx_description
1 polymer ?
#
loop_
_entity_poly.entity_id
_entity_poly.type
_entity_poly.pdbx_seq_one_letter_code
_entity_poly.pdbx_strand_id
1 'polypeptide(L)'
;TLKALEKIQRGFLWAGRAKANGGNCHVNWQRVARPIALGGLGVRDLARTGLALRTRWLWFSRTDQGRAWAGLDLQFSDDDRAFFFASTTMSVGNDAQALFWEDRWIDGRSVLEIA
;
A
#
# COMPACT_ATOMS: atom_id res chain seq x y z
N THR A 1 -5.25 16.32 -42.71
CA THR A 1 -4.83 14.95 -43.08
C THR A 1 -3.81 14.38 -42.10
N LEU A 2 -2.65 15.02 -41.88
CA LEU A 2 -1.60 14.53 -40.97
C LEU A 2 -2.08 14.26 -39.52
N LYS A 3 -2.80 15.21 -38.91
CA LYS A 3 -3.34 15.07 -37.54
C LYS A 3 -4.26 13.85 -37.35
N ALA A 4 -4.99 13.45 -38.40
CA ALA A 4 -5.87 12.29 -38.35
C ALA A 4 -5.06 10.98 -38.36
N LEU A 5 -3.98 10.94 -39.15
CA LEU A 5 -3.04 9.82 -39.19
C LEU A 5 -2.34 9.66 -37.83
N GLU A 6 -1.83 10.74 -37.25
CA GLU A 6 -1.19 10.74 -35.92
C GLU A 6 -2.15 10.23 -34.84
N LYS A 7 -3.43 10.57 -34.92
CA LYS A 7 -4.46 10.10 -33.99
C LYS A 7 -4.65 8.59 -34.06
N ILE A 8 -4.69 8.02 -35.26
CA ILE A 8 -4.83 6.56 -35.48
C ILE A 8 -3.56 5.84 -35.02
N GLN A 9 -2.38 6.36 -35.37
CA GLN A 9 -1.08 5.81 -34.94
C GLN A 9 -0.95 5.80 -33.41
N ARG A 10 -1.35 6.90 -32.74
CA ARG A 10 -1.39 6.96 -31.28
C ARG A 10 -2.40 5.97 -30.70
N GLY A 11 -3.58 5.81 -31.32
CA GLY A 11 -4.54 4.78 -30.92
C GLY A 11 -3.92 3.39 -30.94
N PHE A 12 -3.27 3.03 -32.05
CA PHE A 12 -2.65 1.72 -32.23
C PHE A 12 -1.52 1.49 -31.22
N LEU A 13 -0.59 2.45 -31.09
CA LEU A 13 0.57 2.31 -30.22
C LEU A 13 0.19 2.28 -28.73
N TRP A 14 -0.75 3.14 -28.31
CA TRP A 14 -1.06 3.32 -26.90
C TRP A 14 -2.21 2.47 -26.40
N ALA A 15 -3.09 1.94 -27.26
CA ALA A 15 -4.25 1.16 -26.82
C ALA A 15 -4.48 -0.12 -27.62
N GLY A 16 -3.69 -0.38 -28.68
CA GLY A 16 -3.92 -1.47 -29.62
C GLY A 16 -5.23 -1.32 -30.44
N ARG A 17 -5.81 -0.12 -30.50
CA ARG A 17 -7.14 0.15 -31.11
C ARG A 17 -7.12 1.43 -31.94
N ALA A 18 -8.10 1.65 -32.83
CA ALA A 18 -8.16 2.86 -33.66
C ALA A 18 -8.26 4.18 -32.84
N LYS A 19 -8.71 4.13 -31.59
CA LYS A 19 -8.83 5.27 -30.68
C LYS A 19 -8.27 4.92 -29.31
N ALA A 20 -7.31 5.72 -28.82
CA ALA A 20 -6.89 5.69 -27.43
C ALA A 20 -7.86 6.55 -26.60
N ASN A 21 -8.57 5.93 -25.66
CA ASN A 21 -9.30 6.64 -24.60
C ASN A 21 -8.39 6.78 -23.37
N GLY A 22 -8.75 7.64 -22.40
CA GLY A 22 -7.99 7.76 -21.15
C GLY A 22 -7.86 6.41 -20.43
N GLY A 23 -6.68 6.13 -19.87
CA GLY A 23 -6.40 4.91 -19.10
C GLY A 23 -5.66 3.79 -19.86
N ASN A 24 -5.38 3.94 -21.15
CA ASN A 24 -4.72 2.89 -21.94
C ASN A 24 -3.19 2.89 -21.87
N CYS A 25 -2.53 3.75 -21.09
CA CYS A 25 -1.07 3.77 -21.02
C CYS A 25 -0.50 2.40 -20.60
N HIS A 26 0.06 1.66 -21.56
CA HIS A 26 0.82 0.42 -21.34
C HIS A 26 2.18 0.69 -20.69
N VAL A 27 2.18 1.49 -19.62
CA VAL A 27 3.38 1.76 -18.82
C VAL A 27 3.50 0.63 -17.82
N ASN A 28 4.61 -0.10 -17.90
CA ASN A 28 4.96 -1.05 -16.85
C ASN A 28 5.38 -0.27 -15.59
N TRP A 29 4.39 0.06 -14.75
CA TRP A 29 4.59 0.83 -13.53
C TRP A 29 5.54 0.16 -12.54
N GLN A 30 5.58 -1.17 -12.50
CA GLN A 30 6.54 -1.90 -11.68
C GLN A 30 7.99 -1.64 -12.11
N ARG A 31 8.25 -1.51 -13.42
CA ARG A 31 9.58 -1.16 -13.95
C ARG A 31 9.88 0.32 -13.76
N VAL A 32 8.90 1.19 -14.03
CA VAL A 32 9.06 2.65 -13.89
C VAL A 32 9.33 3.06 -12.45
N ALA A 33 8.68 2.41 -11.48
CA ALA A 33 8.84 2.75 -10.07
C ALA A 33 10.14 2.22 -9.43
N ARG A 34 10.95 1.43 -10.16
CA ARG A 34 12.25 1.00 -9.64
C ARG A 34 13.18 2.20 -9.42
N PRO A 35 14.10 2.11 -8.44
CA PRO A 35 15.19 3.08 -8.29
C PRO A 35 15.94 3.29 -9.60
N ILE A 36 16.47 4.50 -9.81
CA ILE A 36 17.27 4.84 -11.00
C ILE A 36 18.46 3.88 -11.15
N ALA A 37 19.12 3.53 -10.03
CA ALA A 37 20.23 2.57 -10.02
C ALA A 37 19.84 1.15 -10.51
N LEU A 38 18.55 0.81 -10.50
CA LEU A 38 18.02 -0.48 -10.98
C LEU A 38 17.30 -0.35 -12.33
N GLY A 39 17.54 0.74 -13.07
CA GLY A 39 17.00 0.96 -14.42
C GLY A 39 15.54 1.40 -14.47
N GLY A 40 14.99 1.92 -13.37
CA GLY A 40 13.68 2.60 -13.35
C GLY A 40 13.80 4.12 -13.42
N LEU A 41 12.67 4.81 -13.26
CA LEU A 41 12.61 6.28 -13.21
C LEU A 41 12.58 6.82 -11.77
N GLY A 42 12.64 5.96 -10.75
CA GLY A 42 12.57 6.37 -9.35
C GLY A 42 11.23 6.99 -8.95
N VAL A 43 10.19 6.84 -9.77
CA VAL A 43 8.84 7.32 -9.44
C VAL A 43 8.29 6.48 -8.29
N ARG A 44 7.51 7.12 -7.41
CA ARG A 44 6.93 6.44 -6.26
C ARG A 44 5.98 5.32 -6.69
N ASP A 45 6.21 4.12 -6.17
CA ASP A 45 5.26 3.00 -6.32
C ASP A 45 3.99 3.29 -5.51
N LEU A 46 2.88 3.51 -6.20
CA LEU A 46 1.59 3.84 -5.57
C LEU A 46 1.06 2.71 -4.69
N ALA A 47 1.26 1.45 -5.07
CA ALA A 47 0.79 0.32 -4.28
C ALA A 47 1.55 0.24 -2.95
N ARG A 48 2.88 0.35 -2.99
CA ARG A 48 3.73 0.36 -1.78
C ARG A 48 3.48 1.59 -0.92
N THR A 49 3.27 2.75 -1.55
CA THR A 49 2.98 3.99 -0.83
C THR A 49 1.61 3.93 -0.16
N GLY A 50 0.62 3.37 -0.84
CA GLY A 50 -0.71 3.13 -0.28
C GLY A 50 -0.65 2.20 0.93
N LEU A 51 0.09 1.09 0.82
CA LEU A 51 0.35 0.17 1.94
C LEU A 51 0.95 0.92 3.14
N ALA A 52 2.06 1.64 2.94
CA ALA A 52 2.71 2.39 4.01
C ALA A 52 1.78 3.43 4.68
N LEU A 53 0.94 4.13 3.90
CA LEU A 53 -0.02 5.09 4.43
C LEU A 53 -1.13 4.43 5.26
N ARG A 54 -1.62 3.25 4.86
CA ARG A 54 -2.60 2.50 5.64
C ARG A 54 -1.98 1.92 6.92
N THR A 55 -0.76 1.39 6.83
CA THR A 55 0.01 0.92 8.00
C THR A 55 0.25 2.03 9.03
N ARG A 56 0.42 3.28 8.60
CA ARG A 56 0.50 4.43 9.51
C ARG A 56 -0.76 4.59 10.36
N TRP A 57 -1.94 4.30 9.81
CA TRP A 57 -3.19 4.36 10.57
C TRP A 57 -3.32 3.20 11.56
N LEU A 58 -2.85 2.00 11.20
CA LEU A 58 -2.72 0.86 12.15
C LEU A 58 -1.81 1.17 13.35
N TRP A 59 -0.77 1.98 13.12
CA TRP A 59 0.09 2.47 14.18
C TRP A 59 -0.66 3.45 15.09
N PHE A 60 -1.31 4.46 14.51
CA PHE A 60 -2.05 5.46 15.29
C PHE A 60 -3.22 4.89 16.08
N SER A 61 -3.88 3.84 15.57
CA SER A 61 -4.96 3.17 16.31
C SER A 61 -4.46 2.55 17.63
N ARG A 62 -3.16 2.23 17.72
CA ARG A 62 -2.54 1.67 18.93
C ARG A 62 -1.93 2.75 19.81
N THR A 63 -1.22 3.72 19.23
CA THR A 63 -0.40 4.67 20.01
C THR A 63 -1.07 6.01 20.34
N ASP A 64 -2.12 6.42 19.61
CA ASP A 64 -2.70 7.76 19.75
C ASP A 64 -4.22 7.73 19.93
N GLN A 65 -4.65 7.13 21.06
CA GLN A 65 -6.06 6.98 21.42
C GLN A 65 -6.73 8.29 21.86
N GLY A 66 -5.98 9.38 22.07
CA GLY A 66 -6.51 10.67 22.54
C GLY A 66 -7.02 11.60 21.44
N ARG A 67 -7.01 11.16 20.17
CA ARG A 67 -7.33 11.99 19.01
C ARG A 67 -8.75 11.77 18.52
N ALA A 68 -9.25 12.73 17.74
CA ALA A 68 -10.59 12.64 17.16
C ALA A 68 -10.80 11.44 16.21
N TRP A 69 -9.72 10.85 15.70
CA TRP A 69 -9.78 9.63 14.88
C TRP A 69 -9.71 8.34 15.70
N ALA A 70 -9.46 8.41 17.00
CA ALA A 70 -9.51 7.25 17.88
C ALA A 70 -10.97 6.76 17.98
N GLY A 71 -11.21 5.51 17.56
CA GLY A 71 -12.54 4.92 17.50
C GLY A 71 -13.22 4.98 16.13
N LEU A 72 -12.57 5.53 15.10
CA LEU A 72 -13.01 5.29 13.72
C LEU A 72 -12.84 3.80 13.39
N ASP A 73 -13.84 3.25 12.69
CA ASP A 73 -13.76 1.90 12.15
C ASP A 73 -12.82 1.89 10.94
N LEU A 74 -11.53 1.70 11.21
CA LEU A 74 -10.48 1.66 10.20
C LEU A 74 -10.35 0.23 9.67
N GLN A 75 -10.75 0.05 8.41
CA GLN A 75 -10.67 -1.22 7.72
C GLN A 75 -9.27 -1.42 7.13
N PHE A 76 -8.66 -2.57 7.43
CA PHE A 76 -7.31 -2.94 6.96
C PHE A 76 -7.35 -4.32 6.34
N SER A 77 -6.67 -4.48 5.20
CA SER A 77 -6.53 -5.81 4.57
C SER A 77 -5.54 -6.69 5.34
N ASP A 78 -5.54 -7.99 5.03
CA ASP A 78 -4.55 -8.93 5.57
C ASP A 78 -3.12 -8.53 5.19
N ASP A 79 -2.91 -8.02 3.98
CA ASP A 79 -1.60 -7.51 3.54
C ASP A 79 -1.14 -6.30 4.39
N ASP A 80 -2.06 -5.39 4.72
CA ASP A 80 -1.76 -4.23 5.57
C ASP A 80 -1.36 -4.67 6.98
N ARG A 81 -2.09 -5.64 7.55
CA ARG A 81 -1.82 -6.25 8.87
C ARG A 81 -0.49 -7.03 8.86
N ALA A 82 -0.25 -7.84 7.84
CA ALA A 82 0.97 -8.62 7.69
C ALA A 82 2.19 -7.70 7.60
N PHE A 83 2.13 -6.64 6.80
CA PHE A 83 3.21 -5.66 6.71
C PHE A 83 3.42 -4.91 8.04
N PHE A 84 2.34 -4.53 8.73
CA PHE A 84 2.42 -3.91 10.06
C PHE A 84 3.14 -4.81 11.07
N PHE A 85 2.72 -6.07 11.20
CA PHE A 85 3.31 -7.01 12.14
C PHE A 85 4.74 -7.44 11.75
N ALA A 86 5.08 -7.43 10.47
CA ALA A 86 6.46 -7.69 10.03
C ALA A 86 7.41 -6.51 10.30
N SER A 87 6.87 -5.29 10.48
CA SER A 87 7.65 -4.05 10.64
C SER A 87 7.60 -3.46 12.04
N THR A 88 6.81 -4.03 12.95
CA THR A 88 6.63 -3.54 14.33
C THR A 88 6.88 -4.66 15.34
N THR A 89 7.28 -4.30 16.54
CA THR A 89 7.39 -5.22 17.68
C THR A 89 6.48 -4.72 18.78
N MET A 90 5.75 -5.64 19.42
CA MET A 90 4.88 -5.33 20.54
C MET A 90 5.51 -5.84 21.83
N SER A 91 5.69 -4.95 22.82
CA SER A 91 6.08 -5.34 24.17
C SER A 91 4.90 -5.09 25.11
N VAL A 92 4.46 -6.12 25.83
CA VAL A 92 3.46 -5.94 26.89
C VAL A 92 4.13 -5.21 28.05
N GLY A 93 3.78 -3.93 28.20
CA GLY A 93 4.11 -3.09 29.35
C GLY A 93 2.89 -2.90 30.27
N ASN A 94 2.66 -1.67 30.73
CA ASN A 94 1.62 -1.27 31.70
C ASN A 94 0.16 -1.35 31.17
N ASP A 95 -0.25 -2.54 30.73
CA ASP A 95 -1.63 -3.07 30.68
C ASP A 95 -2.67 -2.43 29.75
N ALA A 96 -2.37 -1.35 29.01
CA ALA A 96 -3.43 -0.58 28.35
C ALA A 96 -3.45 -0.55 26.81
N GLN A 97 -2.39 -1.02 26.12
CA GLN A 97 -2.22 -0.73 24.68
C GLN A 97 -2.04 -1.93 23.76
N ALA A 98 -1.78 -3.12 24.29
CA ALA A 98 -1.67 -4.33 23.48
C ALA A 98 -3.05 -4.99 23.29
N LEU A 99 -3.44 -5.26 22.06
CA LEU A 99 -4.60 -6.09 21.74
C LEU A 99 -4.23 -7.55 22.01
N PHE A 100 -4.64 -8.05 23.17
CA PHE A 100 -4.20 -9.34 23.71
C PHE A 100 -4.26 -10.51 22.70
N TRP A 101 -5.33 -10.61 21.92
CA TRP A 101 -5.55 -11.71 20.97
C TRP A 101 -4.89 -11.49 19.61
N GLU A 102 -4.78 -10.24 19.15
CA GLU A 102 -4.37 -9.91 17.78
C GLU A 102 -2.89 -9.54 17.69
N ASP A 103 -2.34 -8.86 18.68
CA ASP A 103 -0.99 -8.33 18.61
C ASP A 103 0.06 -9.42 18.88
N ARG A 104 1.20 -9.31 18.18
CA ARG A 104 2.28 -10.29 18.21
C ARG A 104 3.28 -10.06 19.35
N TRP A 105 2.80 -10.24 20.59
CA TRP A 105 3.58 -9.93 21.79
C TRP A 105 4.24 -11.15 22.47
N ILE A 106 3.96 -12.38 22.00
CA ILE A 106 4.54 -13.63 22.53
C ILE A 106 5.56 -14.15 21.51
N ASP A 107 6.86 -13.92 21.73
CA ASP A 107 7.92 -14.36 20.80
C ASP A 107 7.66 -13.97 19.33
N GLY A 108 7.07 -12.79 19.12
CA GLY A 108 6.68 -12.32 17.80
C GLY A 108 5.47 -13.04 17.19
N ARG A 109 4.59 -13.62 18.01
CA ARG A 109 3.31 -14.24 17.64
C ARG A 109 2.17 -13.73 18.52
N SER A 110 0.94 -13.85 18.01
CA SER A 110 -0.28 -13.53 18.78
C SER A 110 -0.89 -14.79 19.39
N VAL A 111 -1.80 -14.62 20.35
CA VAL A 111 -2.53 -15.76 20.94
C VAL A 111 -3.38 -16.48 19.89
N LEU A 112 -3.99 -15.74 18.95
CA LEU A 112 -4.76 -16.31 17.84
C LEU A 112 -3.91 -17.22 16.92
N GLU A 113 -2.60 -16.97 16.82
CA GLU A 113 -1.70 -17.77 16.00
C GLU A 113 -1.20 -19.05 16.70
N ILE A 114 -1.40 -19.16 18.03
CA ILE A 114 -0.88 -20.26 18.86
C ILE A 114 -2.00 -21.16 19.41
N ALA A 115 -3.19 -20.62 19.66
CA ALA A 115 -4.37 -21.33 20.16
C ALA A 115 -5.08 -22.13 19.04
#